data_AF-A0A0M8M798-F1
#
_entry.id   AF-A0A0M8M798-F1
#
_cell.length_a   1.000
_cell.length_b   1.000
_cell.length_c   1.000
_cell.angle_alpha   90.00
_cell.angle_beta   90.00
_cell.angle_gamma   90.00
#
_symmetry.space_group_name_H-M   'P 1'
#
loop_
_entity.id
_entity.type
_entity.pdbx_description
1 polymer ?
#
loop_
_entity_poly.entity_id
_entity_poly.type
_entity_poly.pdbx_seq_one_letter_code
_entity_poly.pdbx_strand_id
1 'polypeptide(L)'
;MAQTSGKKNTLFYTFGIWCEPCRLHLPTAIKLAKDYDLEFYVLLVDSETSAKTPRAVEYLQKQDKDLKIAILKDAVYGEKTQKRNTKFVTEVTPPEFEMVDDYSKYILLNNQGKVIMVTNWQDNPGSWEDDSDMVEIKIVPLLKN
;
A
#
# COMPACT_ATOMS: atom_id res chain seq x y z
N MET A 1 7.52 13.32 -3.17
CA MET A 1 6.40 12.79 -2.37
C MET A 1 6.85 12.54 -0.94
N ALA A 2 7.70 11.53 -0.66
CA ALA A 2 8.20 11.29 0.70
C ALA A 2 9.09 12.43 1.26
N GLN A 3 10.07 12.91 0.48
CA GLN A 3 10.99 13.98 0.90
C GLN A 3 10.33 15.35 1.13
N THR A 4 9.08 15.51 0.71
CA THR A 4 8.36 16.80 0.70
C THR A 4 7.17 16.82 1.66
N SER A 5 6.84 15.72 2.33
CA SER A 5 5.66 15.62 3.21
C SER A 5 5.84 16.25 4.59
N GLY A 6 7.10 16.46 5.02
CA GLY A 6 7.42 16.86 6.39
C GLY A 6 7.22 15.76 7.43
N LYS A 7 6.78 14.56 7.04
CA LYS A 7 6.63 13.39 7.92
C LYS A 7 7.89 12.54 7.91
N LYS A 8 8.17 11.86 9.03
CA LYS A 8 9.34 10.97 9.19
C LYS A 8 9.28 9.78 8.24
N ASN A 9 8.08 9.28 7.98
CA ASN A 9 7.83 8.09 7.18
C ASN A 9 6.62 8.30 6.26
N THR A 10 6.61 7.56 5.16
CA THR A 10 5.49 7.50 4.21
C THR A 10 5.07 6.06 4.03
N LEU A 11 3.77 5.78 4.11
CA LEU A 11 3.19 4.48 3.87
C LEU A 11 2.39 4.52 2.56
N PHE A 12 2.71 3.61 1.65
CA PHE A 12 1.82 3.26 0.54
C PHE A 12 1.12 1.95 0.83
N TYR A 13 -0.17 1.90 0.55
CA TYR A 13 -0.96 0.68 0.63
C TYR A 13 -1.57 0.34 -0.74
N THR A 14 -1.26 -0.83 -1.29
CA THR A 14 -1.78 -1.21 -2.63
C THR A 14 -3.23 -1.69 -2.54
N PHE A 15 -4.07 -1.20 -3.45
CA PHE A 15 -5.51 -1.40 -3.39
C PHE A 15 -6.13 -1.67 -4.75
N GLY A 16 -7.02 -2.67 -4.79
CA GLY A 16 -7.97 -2.90 -5.86
C GLY A 16 -9.34 -3.18 -5.25
N ILE A 17 -10.40 -2.55 -5.75
CA ILE A 17 -11.74 -2.68 -5.15
C ILE A 17 -12.30 -4.12 -5.22
N TRP A 18 -11.82 -4.90 -6.17
CA TRP A 18 -12.17 -6.30 -6.37
C TRP A 18 -11.34 -7.27 -5.52
N CYS A 19 -10.27 -6.79 -4.88
CA CYS A 19 -9.38 -7.58 -4.04
C CYS A 19 -9.95 -7.58 -2.61
N GLU A 20 -10.38 -8.75 -2.14
CA GLU A 20 -10.96 -8.91 -0.81
C GLU A 20 -9.98 -8.59 0.32
N PRO A 21 -8.75 -9.15 0.35
CA PRO A 21 -7.73 -8.74 1.32
C PRO A 21 -7.52 -7.21 1.34
N CYS A 22 -7.52 -6.59 0.16
CA CYS A 22 -7.31 -5.15 0.04
C CYS A 22 -8.40 -4.32 0.75
N ARG A 23 -9.65 -4.81 0.76
CA ARG A 23 -10.75 -4.15 1.45
C ARG A 23 -10.74 -4.44 2.94
N LEU A 24 -10.42 -5.66 3.33
CA LEU A 24 -10.40 -6.09 4.73
C LEU A 24 -9.27 -5.41 5.53
N HIS A 25 -8.11 -5.22 4.92
CA HIS A 25 -6.92 -4.71 5.62
C HIS A 25 -6.75 -3.18 5.52
N LEU A 26 -7.53 -2.51 4.65
CA LEU A 26 -7.49 -1.05 4.53
C LEU A 26 -7.73 -0.32 5.87
N PRO A 27 -8.69 -0.72 6.73
CA PRO A 27 -8.85 -0.11 8.05
C PRO A 27 -7.59 -0.20 8.93
N THR A 28 -6.87 -1.33 8.88
CA THR A 28 -5.59 -1.51 9.58
C THR A 28 -4.55 -0.50 9.08
N ALA A 29 -4.40 -0.34 7.76
CA ALA A 29 -3.48 0.62 7.17
C ALA A 29 -3.82 2.07 7.52
N ILE A 30 -5.12 2.44 7.50
CA ILE A 30 -5.58 3.78 7.91
C ILE A 30 -5.27 4.02 9.39
N LYS A 31 -5.55 3.05 10.25
CA LYS A 31 -5.29 3.15 11.69
C LYS A 31 -3.80 3.33 11.97
N LEU A 32 -2.95 2.50 11.36
CA LEU A 32 -1.49 2.58 11.48
C LEU A 32 -0.98 3.96 11.07
N ALA A 33 -1.46 4.50 9.95
CA ALA A 33 -1.07 5.82 9.47
C ALA A 33 -1.41 6.93 10.47
N LYS A 34 -2.59 6.86 11.12
CA LYS A 34 -3.03 7.84 12.11
C LYS A 34 -2.26 7.71 13.42
N ASP A 35 -2.11 6.49 13.93
CA ASP A 35 -1.48 6.21 15.22
C ASP A 35 0.02 6.60 15.24
N TYR A 36 0.69 6.59 14.09
CA TYR A 36 2.11 6.92 13.95
C TYR A 36 2.40 8.17 13.10
N ASP A 37 1.37 8.98 12.81
CA ASP A 37 1.49 10.24 12.06
C ASP A 37 2.23 10.10 10.71
N LEU A 38 1.89 9.05 9.95
CA LEU A 38 2.52 8.74 8.67
C LEU A 38 1.91 9.59 7.55
N GLU A 39 2.73 9.93 6.55
CA GLU A 39 2.20 10.34 5.26
C GLU A 39 1.61 9.11 4.56
N PHE A 40 0.32 9.11 4.23
CA PHE A 40 -0.37 7.90 3.78
C PHE A 40 -1.01 8.05 2.41
N TYR A 41 -0.68 7.11 1.52
CA TYR A 41 -1.25 7.01 0.19
C TYR A 41 -1.86 5.64 -0.05
N VAL A 42 -3.09 5.61 -0.55
CA VAL A 42 -3.68 4.40 -1.12
C VAL A 42 -3.36 4.36 -2.61
N LEU A 43 -2.64 3.33 -3.05
CA LEU A 43 -2.15 3.18 -4.42
C LEU A 43 -3.05 2.21 -5.20
N LEU A 44 -3.77 2.71 -6.19
CA LEU A 44 -4.62 1.90 -7.04
C LEU A 44 -3.79 1.08 -8.04
N VAL A 45 -4.04 -0.23 -8.07
CA VAL A 45 -3.35 -1.18 -8.96
C VAL A 45 -4.08 -1.41 -10.29
N ASP A 46 -5.34 -0.97 -10.40
CA ASP A 46 -6.08 -0.97 -11.65
C ASP A 46 -5.58 0.15 -12.58
N SER A 47 -5.80 -0.02 -13.89
CA SER A 47 -5.48 0.99 -14.91
C SER A 47 -6.21 2.30 -14.70
N GLU A 48 -5.61 3.41 -15.12
CA GLU A 48 -6.22 4.75 -15.08
C GLU A 48 -7.56 4.78 -15.83
N THR A 49 -7.67 4.00 -16.90
CA THR A 49 -8.88 3.91 -17.75
C THR A 49 -9.86 2.83 -17.33
N SER A 50 -9.54 2.04 -16.29
CA SER A 50 -10.43 0.99 -15.80
C SER A 50 -11.72 1.57 -15.23
N ALA A 51 -12.87 1.01 -15.62
CA ALA A 51 -14.17 1.34 -15.03
C ALA A 51 -14.24 1.07 -13.51
N LYS A 52 -13.28 0.29 -12.96
CA LYS A 52 -13.16 0.02 -11.53
C LYS A 52 -12.50 1.18 -10.77
N THR A 53 -11.69 2.00 -11.43
CA THR A 53 -10.92 3.08 -10.81
C THR A 53 -11.82 4.14 -10.17
N PRO A 54 -12.86 4.69 -10.84
CA PRO A 54 -13.80 5.60 -10.19
C PRO A 54 -14.53 4.98 -9.00
N ARG A 55 -14.91 3.68 -9.09
CA ARG A 55 -15.56 2.95 -7.99
C ARG A 55 -14.64 2.76 -6.79
N ALA A 56 -13.37 2.49 -7.03
CA ALA A 56 -12.36 2.40 -5.98
C ALA A 56 -12.20 3.74 -5.27
N VAL A 57 -12.10 4.84 -6.03
CA VAL A 57 -12.03 6.20 -5.47
C VAL A 57 -13.25 6.51 -4.60
N GLU A 58 -14.47 6.25 -5.10
CA GLU A 58 -15.70 6.49 -4.35
C GLU A 58 -15.75 5.64 -3.06
N TYR A 59 -15.33 4.38 -3.13
CA TYR A 59 -15.25 3.51 -1.96
C TYR A 59 -14.27 4.05 -0.92
N LEU A 60 -13.07 4.46 -1.33
CA LEU A 60 -12.04 4.99 -0.44
C LEU A 60 -12.50 6.29 0.23
N GLN A 61 -13.11 7.21 -0.53
CA GLN A 61 -13.65 8.46 0.00
C GLN A 61 -14.78 8.26 1.03
N LYS A 62 -15.50 7.13 0.98
CA LYS A 62 -16.48 6.76 2.01
C LYS A 62 -15.82 6.24 3.30
N GLN A 63 -14.63 5.66 3.21
CA GLN A 63 -13.87 5.22 4.39
C GLN A 63 -13.24 6.40 5.10
N ASP A 64 -12.59 7.28 4.34
CA ASP A 64 -11.98 8.50 4.84
C ASP A 64 -11.82 9.51 3.68
N LYS A 65 -12.44 10.69 3.84
CA LYS A 65 -12.52 11.71 2.78
C LYS A 65 -11.19 12.36 2.47
N ASP A 66 -10.24 12.30 3.39
CA ASP A 66 -8.95 12.97 3.29
C ASP A 66 -7.86 12.01 2.79
N LEU A 67 -8.21 10.78 2.40
CA LEU A 67 -7.27 9.82 1.83
C LEU A 67 -6.62 10.37 0.56
N LYS A 68 -5.30 10.36 0.57
CA LYS A 68 -4.51 10.65 -0.63
C LYS A 68 -4.49 9.39 -1.49
N ILE A 69 -5.08 9.51 -2.68
CA ILE A 69 -5.17 8.40 -3.63
C ILE A 69 -4.14 8.63 -4.73
N ALA A 70 -3.30 7.62 -4.95
CA ALA A 70 -2.35 7.57 -6.05
C ALA A 70 -2.77 6.51 -7.05
N ILE A 71 -2.48 6.75 -8.33
CA ILE A 71 -2.74 5.79 -9.41
C ILE A 71 -1.43 5.65 -10.19
N LEU A 72 -1.01 4.40 -10.42
CA LEU A 72 0.12 4.12 -11.30
C LEU A 72 -0.19 4.67 -12.70
N LYS A 73 0.81 5.05 -13.50
CA LYS A 73 0.57 5.54 -14.87
C LYS A 73 0.49 4.41 -15.89
N ASP A 74 -0.55 4.41 -16.73
CA ASP A 74 -0.75 3.39 -17.78
C ASP A 74 0.41 3.42 -18.78
N ALA A 75 0.91 4.60 -19.12
CA ALA A 75 2.07 4.80 -19.99
C ALA A 75 3.36 4.15 -19.47
N VAL A 76 3.47 3.90 -18.15
CA VAL A 76 4.66 3.31 -17.51
C VAL A 76 4.44 1.83 -17.23
N TYR A 77 3.27 1.47 -16.69
CA TYR A 77 3.02 0.14 -16.14
C TYR A 77 2.09 -0.74 -17.01
N GLY A 78 1.49 -0.17 -18.06
CA GLY A 78 0.56 -0.87 -18.94
C GLY A 78 -0.80 -1.16 -18.29
N GLU A 79 -1.80 -1.52 -19.09
CA GLU A 79 -3.19 -1.58 -18.63
C GLU A 79 -3.59 -2.90 -17.94
N LYS A 80 -2.85 -3.99 -18.18
CA LYS A 80 -3.18 -5.32 -17.64
C LYS A 80 -2.81 -5.40 -16.16
N THR A 81 -3.82 -5.43 -15.28
CA THR A 81 -3.68 -5.38 -13.81
C THR A 81 -2.55 -6.27 -13.27
N GLN A 82 -2.53 -7.57 -13.58
CA GLN A 82 -1.51 -8.48 -13.09
C GLN A 82 -0.10 -8.06 -13.55
N LYS A 83 0.08 -7.80 -14.85
CA LYS A 83 1.39 -7.40 -15.41
C LYS A 83 1.88 -6.08 -14.82
N ARG A 84 0.96 -5.11 -14.64
CA ARG A 84 1.24 -3.85 -13.95
C ARG A 84 1.68 -4.10 -12.52
N ASN A 85 0.95 -4.92 -11.76
CA ASN A 85 1.25 -5.20 -10.36
C ASN A 85 2.61 -5.87 -10.24
N THR A 86 2.87 -6.96 -10.97
CA THR A 86 4.16 -7.66 -10.97
C THR A 86 5.30 -6.72 -11.35
N LYS A 87 5.13 -5.87 -12.37
CA LYS A 87 6.14 -4.88 -12.74
C LYS A 87 6.40 -3.88 -11.61
N PHE A 88 5.35 -3.28 -11.05
CA PHE A 88 5.45 -2.30 -9.97
C PHE A 88 6.13 -2.88 -8.73
N VAL A 89 5.63 -4.02 -8.23
CA VAL A 89 6.17 -4.65 -7.01
C VAL A 89 7.61 -5.12 -7.20
N THR A 90 7.99 -5.57 -8.41
CA THR A 90 9.39 -5.90 -8.73
C THR A 90 10.29 -4.66 -8.66
N GLU A 91 9.84 -3.52 -9.19
CA GLU A 91 10.64 -2.29 -9.21
C GLU A 91 10.80 -1.65 -7.82
N VAL A 92 9.77 -1.72 -6.98
CA VAL A 92 9.78 -1.04 -5.67
C VAL A 92 10.29 -1.89 -4.53
N THR A 93 10.44 -3.21 -4.70
CA THR A 93 10.92 -4.11 -3.64
C THR A 93 12.45 -4.18 -3.69
N PRO A 94 13.16 -3.68 -2.66
CA PRO A 94 14.60 -3.86 -2.53
C PRO A 94 15.00 -5.35 -2.60
N PRO A 95 16.17 -5.68 -3.18
CA PRO A 95 16.60 -7.07 -3.38
C PRO A 95 16.81 -7.86 -2.09
N GLU A 96 16.96 -7.20 -0.94
CA GLU A 96 17.02 -7.82 0.38
C GLU A 96 15.66 -8.34 0.89
N PHE A 97 14.55 -7.97 0.25
CA PHE A 97 13.21 -8.44 0.60
C PHE A 97 12.70 -9.43 -0.43
N GLU A 98 11.84 -10.36 0.02
CA GLU A 98 11.15 -11.27 -0.89
C GLU A 98 10.17 -10.51 -1.78
N MET A 99 10.30 -10.70 -3.08
CA MET A 99 9.35 -10.15 -4.06
C MET A 99 8.16 -11.09 -4.18
N VAL A 100 7.03 -10.66 -3.61
CA VAL A 100 5.73 -11.34 -3.73
C VAL A 100 4.84 -10.50 -4.63
N ASP A 101 4.20 -11.08 -5.64
CA ASP A 101 3.39 -10.32 -6.62
C ASP A 101 1.88 -10.23 -6.30
N ASP A 102 1.51 -10.52 -5.05
CA ASP A 102 0.17 -10.37 -4.51
C ASP A 102 -0.18 -8.90 -4.16
N TYR A 103 -1.39 -8.66 -3.68
CA TYR A 103 -1.97 -7.35 -3.39
C TYR A 103 -2.02 -7.07 -1.88
N SER A 104 -2.70 -5.99 -1.47
CA SER A 104 -2.80 -5.56 -0.06
C SER A 104 -1.43 -5.33 0.58
N LYS A 105 -0.51 -4.73 -0.17
CA LYS A 105 0.88 -4.52 0.28
C LYS A 105 1.02 -3.24 1.06
N TYR A 106 1.82 -3.31 2.11
CA TYR A 106 2.38 -2.18 2.83
C TYR A 106 3.78 -1.92 2.30
N ILE A 107 4.01 -0.69 1.86
CA ILE A 107 5.31 -0.24 1.37
C ILE A 107 5.70 0.98 2.20
N LEU A 108 6.61 0.77 3.15
CA LEU A 108 7.06 1.81 4.07
C LEU A 108 8.34 2.45 3.55
N LEU A 109 8.34 3.78 3.48
CA LEU A 109 9.48 4.59 3.11
C LEU A 109 9.92 5.44 4.31
N ASN A 110 11.22 5.69 4.40
CA ASN A 110 11.75 6.74 5.28
C ASN A 110 11.64 8.14 4.62
N ASN A 111 12.00 9.19 5.35
CA ASN A 111 11.98 10.57 4.87
C ASN A 111 12.89 10.86 3.67
N GLN A 112 13.87 10.00 3.38
CA GLN A 112 14.71 10.09 2.18
C GLN A 112 14.04 9.47 0.95
N GLY A 113 12.89 8.82 1.12
CA GLY A 113 12.21 8.06 0.07
C GLY A 113 12.81 6.67 -0.16
N LYS A 114 13.67 6.18 0.73
CA LYS A 114 14.16 4.79 0.69
C LYS A 114 13.08 3.86 1.22
N VAL A 115 12.78 2.79 0.48
CA VAL A 115 11.92 1.70 0.94
C VAL A 115 12.64 0.94 2.05
N ILE A 116 12.00 0.84 3.21
CA ILE A 116 12.52 0.17 4.42
C ILE A 116 11.69 -1.06 4.83
N MET A 117 10.51 -1.25 4.23
CA MET A 117 9.71 -2.47 4.37
C MET A 117 8.77 -2.61 3.18
N VAL A 118 8.66 -3.84 2.67
CA VAL A 118 7.58 -4.27 1.77
C VAL A 118 7.02 -5.57 2.34
N THR A 119 5.72 -5.60 2.65
CA THR A 119 5.08 -6.75 3.30
C THR A 119 3.59 -6.81 2.93
N ASN A 120 2.92 -7.92 3.20
CA ASN A 120 1.47 -8.08 3.08
C ASN A 120 0.97 -9.17 4.05
N TRP A 121 -0.31 -9.50 3.94
CA TRP A 121 -0.96 -10.52 4.77
C TRP A 121 -0.28 -11.90 4.75
N GLN A 122 0.54 -12.24 3.75
CA GLN A 122 1.23 -13.53 3.71
C GLN A 122 2.35 -13.64 4.75
N ASP A 123 2.87 -12.50 5.23
CA ASP A 123 3.80 -12.44 6.35
C ASP A 123 3.10 -12.57 7.71
N ASN A 124 1.77 -12.67 7.73
CA ASN A 124 0.99 -12.77 8.95
C ASN A 124 1.08 -14.19 9.54
N PRO A 125 1.44 -14.36 10.83
CA PRO A 125 1.46 -15.68 11.46
C PRO A 125 0.04 -16.22 11.72
N GLY A 126 -0.96 -15.34 11.72
CA GLY A 126 -2.36 -15.67 11.95
C GLY A 126 -3.15 -15.89 10.66
N SER A 127 -4.44 -15.57 10.72
CA SER A 127 -5.35 -15.70 9.58
C SER A 127 -5.06 -14.64 8.53
N TRP A 128 -5.37 -14.92 7.26
CA TRP A 128 -5.15 -13.94 6.18
C TRP A 128 -6.13 -12.76 6.25
N GLU A 129 -7.27 -12.90 6.94
CA GLU A 129 -8.34 -11.92 7.06
C GLU A 129 -8.01 -10.75 8.01
N ASP A 130 -7.05 -10.93 8.90
CA ASP A 130 -6.61 -9.93 9.87
C ASP A 130 -5.08 -9.84 9.84
N ASP A 131 -4.58 -8.74 9.28
CA ASP A 131 -3.15 -8.49 9.07
C ASP A 131 -2.50 -7.67 10.20
N SER A 132 -3.20 -7.48 11.33
CA SER A 132 -2.72 -6.65 12.44
C SER A 132 -1.43 -7.17 13.08
N ASP A 133 -1.29 -8.48 13.28
CA ASP A 133 -0.07 -9.09 13.83
C ASP A 133 1.13 -8.84 12.91
N MET A 134 0.96 -9.00 11.59
CA MET A 134 1.99 -8.65 10.61
C MET A 134 2.42 -7.19 10.75
N VAL A 135 1.47 -6.26 10.87
CA VAL A 135 1.78 -4.83 11.04
C VAL A 135 2.58 -4.58 12.32
N GLU A 136 2.18 -5.18 13.44
CA GLU A 136 2.86 -5.04 14.73
C GLU A 136 4.26 -5.66 14.74
N ILE A 137 4.47 -6.77 14.01
CA ILE A 137 5.75 -7.49 13.96
C ILE A 137 6.71 -6.85 12.96
N LYS A 138 6.22 -6.44 11.78
CA LYS A 138 7.07 -6.03 10.64
C LYS A 138 7.20 -4.52 10.51
N ILE A 139 6.15 -3.75 10.79
CA ILE A 139 6.11 -2.31 10.51
C ILE A 139 6.35 -1.48 11.76
N VAL A 140 5.61 -1.74 12.83
CA VAL A 140 5.66 -0.94 14.06
C VAL A 140 7.07 -0.80 14.66
N PRO A 141 7.94 -1.82 14.68
CA PRO A 141 9.30 -1.68 15.19
C PRO A 141 10.15 -0.67 14.42
N LEU A 142 9.84 -0.45 13.13
CA LEU A 142 10.53 0.52 12.27
C LEU A 142 10.07 1.96 12.50
N LEU A 143 8.88 2.15 13.10
CA LEU A 143 8.28 3.46 13.37
C LEU A 143 8.62 4.00 14.76
N LYS A 144 8.96 3.11 15.70
CA LYS A 144 9.32 3.46 17.10
C LYS A 144 10.77 3.92 17.26
N ASN A 145 11.61 3.74 16.23
CA ASN A 145 12.99 4.23 16.16
C ASN A 145 13.01 5.64 15.59
#